data_AF-A0A7G5H2V5-F1
#
_entry.id   AF-A0A7G5H2V5-F1
#
_cell.length_a   1.000
_cell.length_b   1.000
_cell.length_c   1.000
_cell.angle_alpha   90.00
_cell.angle_beta   90.00
_cell.angle_gamma   90.00
#
_symmetry.space_group_name_H-M   'P 1'
#
loop_
_entity.id
_entity.type
_entity.pdbx_description
1 polymer ?
#
loop_
_entity_poly.entity_id
_entity_poly.type
_entity_poly.pdbx_seq_one_letter_code
_entity_poly.pdbx_strand_id
1 'polypeptide(L)'
;MVHEVKKFRVQIFWTISQQDGRAAEEKSEASPGGIRWTVEQFHREDKQITGLECCQCRLGRSQRNHLGLANLTWLRIKQLAYQTKKTVYQLKQGLLDSYLRQELVNPPVVFA
;
A
#
# COMPACT_ATOMS: atom_id res chain seq x y z
N MET A 1 -14.28 -7.22 -18.01
CA MET A 1 -13.80 -6.90 -16.64
C MET A 1 -12.53 -7.67 -16.23
N VAL A 2 -12.46 -9.00 -16.33
CA VAL A 2 -11.27 -9.77 -15.87
C VAL A 2 -9.97 -9.43 -16.62
N HIS A 3 -10.04 -9.12 -17.93
CA HIS A 3 -8.86 -8.73 -18.72
C HIS A 3 -8.30 -7.35 -18.34
N GLU A 4 -9.16 -6.36 -18.11
CA GLU A 4 -8.73 -5.02 -17.69
C GLU A 4 -8.07 -5.03 -16.31
N VAL A 5 -8.60 -5.84 -15.38
CA VAL A 5 -7.97 -6.03 -14.06
C VAL A 5 -6.58 -6.67 -14.18
N LYS A 6 -6.38 -7.62 -15.10
CA LYS A 6 -5.05 -8.20 -15.36
C LYS A 6 -4.09 -7.16 -15.95
N LYS A 7 -4.56 -6.35 -16.90
CA LYS A 7 -3.77 -5.30 -17.56
C LYS A 7 -3.33 -4.22 -16.57
N PHE A 8 -4.25 -3.77 -15.71
CA PHE A 8 -3.98 -2.82 -14.64
C PHE A 8 -2.96 -3.36 -13.61
N ARG A 9 -3.06 -4.65 -13.26
CA ARG A 9 -2.10 -5.32 -12.36
C ARG A 9 -0.69 -5.39 -12.94
N VAL A 10 -0.56 -5.69 -14.24
CA VAL A 10 0.74 -5.74 -14.93
C VAL A 10 1.35 -4.35 -15.06
N GLN A 11 0.54 -3.35 -15.43
CA GLN A 11 1.02 -1.98 -15.61
C GLN A 11 1.54 -1.37 -14.29
N ILE A 12 0.78 -1.52 -13.21
CA ILE A 12 1.18 -1.04 -11.88
C ILE A 12 2.47 -1.73 -11.42
N PHE A 13 2.54 -3.05 -11.58
CA PHE A 13 3.73 -3.82 -11.20
C PHE A 13 4.98 -3.35 -11.96
N TRP A 14 4.87 -3.12 -13.27
CA TRP A 14 6.01 -2.77 -14.12
C TRP A 14 6.54 -1.35 -13.83
N THR A 15 5.65 -0.35 -13.71
CA THR A 15 6.04 1.04 -13.45
C THR A 15 6.74 1.18 -12.09
N ILE A 16 6.31 0.42 -11.08
CA ILE A 16 6.86 0.59 -9.72
C ILE A 16 8.07 -0.30 -9.49
N SER A 17 8.15 -1.48 -10.11
CA SER A 17 9.40 -2.25 -10.16
C SER A 17 10.54 -1.43 -10.75
N GLN A 18 10.27 -0.53 -11.70
CA GLN A 18 11.26 0.41 -12.22
C GLN A 18 11.61 1.55 -11.25
N GLN A 19 10.64 2.09 -10.52
CA GLN A 19 10.85 3.25 -9.64
C GLN A 19 11.51 2.87 -8.30
N ASP A 20 11.02 1.82 -7.63
CA ASP A 20 11.60 1.32 -6.38
C ASP A 20 12.93 0.59 -6.62
N GLY A 21 13.12 -0.01 -7.80
CA GLY A 21 14.40 -0.60 -8.21
C GLY A 21 15.52 0.43 -8.26
N ARG A 22 15.28 1.58 -8.90
CA ARG A 22 16.26 2.68 -8.97
C ARG A 22 16.56 3.29 -7.60
N ALA A 23 15.53 3.48 -6.77
CA ALA A 23 15.71 3.99 -5.41
C ALA A 23 16.48 3.00 -4.50
N ALA A 24 16.29 1.69 -4.73
CA ALA A 24 17.06 0.66 -4.03
C ALA A 24 18.51 0.59 -4.52
N GLU A 25 18.77 0.76 -5.82
CA GLU A 25 20.11 0.87 -6.40
C GLU A 25 20.86 2.09 -5.86
N GLU A 26 20.24 3.28 -5.88
CA GLU A 26 20.81 4.51 -5.30
C GLU A 26 21.18 4.32 -3.82
N LYS A 27 20.30 3.69 -3.04
CA LYS A 27 20.57 3.37 -1.63
C LYS A 27 21.67 2.32 -1.45
N SER A 28 21.76 1.36 -2.38
CA SER A 28 22.82 0.34 -2.38
C SER A 28 24.19 0.98 -2.61
N GLU A 29 24.25 1.94 -3.52
CA GLU A 29 25.47 2.64 -3.89
C GLU A 29 25.91 3.61 -2.79
N ALA A 30 24.95 4.20 -2.07
CA ALA A 30 25.21 5.07 -0.93
C ALA A 30 25.68 4.32 0.34
N SER A 31 25.28 3.07 0.56
CA SER A 31 25.69 2.29 1.74
C SER A 31 25.52 0.77 1.57
N PRO A 32 26.46 -0.05 2.08
CA PRO A 32 26.36 -1.52 2.06
C PRO A 32 25.10 -2.12 2.74
N GLY A 33 24.33 -1.31 3.48
CA GLY A 33 23.08 -1.71 4.14
C GLY A 33 21.79 -1.17 3.51
N GLY A 34 21.88 -0.37 2.44
CA GLY A 34 20.73 0.40 1.91
C GLY A 34 19.60 -0.47 1.35
N ILE A 35 19.95 -1.56 0.67
CA ILE A 35 18.97 -2.53 0.16
C ILE A 35 18.28 -3.25 1.32
N ARG A 36 19.04 -3.74 2.31
CA ARG A 36 18.48 -4.46 3.47
C ARG A 36 17.47 -3.59 4.21
N TRP A 37 17.83 -2.34 4.48
CA TRP A 37 16.93 -1.38 5.11
C TRP A 37 15.67 -1.14 4.28
N THR A 38 15.81 -1.03 2.95
CA THR A 38 14.65 -0.85 2.06
C THR A 38 13.68 -2.03 2.11
N VAL A 39 14.19 -3.26 2.15
CA VAL A 39 13.38 -4.47 2.32
C VAL A 39 12.70 -4.51 3.69
N GLU A 40 13.42 -4.14 4.76
CA GLU A 40 12.85 -4.06 6.10
C GLU A 40 11.74 -2.99 6.19
N GLN A 41 11.93 -1.83 5.55
CA GLN A 41 10.92 -0.78 5.48
C GLN A 41 9.68 -1.24 4.71
N PHE A 42 9.85 -1.91 3.56
CA PHE A 42 8.75 -2.50 2.81
C PHE A 42 7.89 -3.42 3.69
N HIS A 43 8.51 -4.42 4.32
CA HIS A 43 7.77 -5.38 5.16
C HIS A 43 7.10 -4.71 6.37
N ARG A 44 7.76 -3.71 6.99
CA ARG A 44 7.19 -2.97 8.12
C ARG A 44 5.94 -2.22 7.70
N GLU A 45 6.05 -1.43 6.63
CA GLU A 45 4.95 -0.62 6.15
C GLU A 45 3.78 -1.50 5.69
N ASP A 46 4.04 -2.56 4.92
CA ASP A 46 2.99 -3.45 4.42
C ASP A 46 2.18 -4.07 5.57
N LYS A 47 2.85 -4.66 6.56
CA LYS A 47 2.18 -5.22 7.74
C LYS A 47 1.28 -4.21 8.46
N GLN A 48 1.77 -2.98 8.65
CA GLN A 48 1.08 -1.94 9.44
C GLN A 48 -0.09 -1.29 8.71
N ILE A 49 0.00 -1.14 7.38
CA ILE A 49 -1.00 -0.39 6.62
C ILE A 49 -2.03 -1.29 5.95
N THR A 50 -1.66 -2.51 5.55
CA THR A 50 -2.56 -3.40 4.79
C THR A 50 -3.17 -4.51 5.65
N GLY A 51 -2.66 -4.73 6.86
CA GLY A 51 -3.12 -5.82 7.73
C GLY A 51 -2.74 -7.19 7.17
N LEU A 52 -1.55 -7.30 6.54
CA LEU A 52 -1.06 -8.52 5.93
C LEU A 52 -1.15 -9.74 6.87
N GLU A 53 -0.80 -9.55 8.14
CA GLU A 53 -0.75 -10.62 9.15
C GLU A 53 -2.13 -10.98 9.74
N CYS A 54 -3.19 -10.25 9.39
CA CYS A 54 -4.53 -10.45 9.94
C CYS A 54 -5.33 -11.54 9.21
N CYS A 55 -4.72 -12.27 8.25
CA CYS A 55 -5.41 -13.29 7.47
C CYS A 55 -5.84 -14.49 8.33
N GLN A 56 -7.14 -14.72 8.47
CA GLN A 56 -7.70 -15.88 9.19
C GLN A 56 -8.05 -17.06 8.25
N CYS A 57 -7.66 -16.98 6.97
CA CYS A 57 -7.97 -18.01 5.99
C CYS A 57 -7.15 -19.28 6.23
N ARG A 58 -7.80 -20.46 6.16
CA ARG A 58 -7.14 -21.77 6.29
C ARG A 58 -6.71 -22.39 4.96
N LEU A 59 -7.28 -21.93 3.85
CA LEU A 59 -6.95 -22.42 2.52
C LEU A 59 -5.74 -21.66 1.94
N GLY A 60 -4.75 -22.39 1.43
CA GLY A 60 -3.53 -21.79 0.88
C GLY A 60 -3.78 -20.86 -0.33
N ARG A 61 -4.81 -21.12 -1.14
CA ARG A 61 -5.21 -20.21 -2.23
C ARG A 61 -5.66 -18.85 -1.69
N SER A 62 -6.51 -18.85 -0.66
CA SER A 62 -7.02 -17.63 -0.05
C SER A 62 -5.92 -16.84 0.66
N GLN A 63 -4.99 -17.54 1.32
CA GLN A 63 -3.81 -16.91 1.93
C GLN A 63 -2.93 -16.21 0.87
N ARG A 64 -2.64 -16.87 -0.26
CA ARG A 64 -1.89 -16.24 -1.36
C ARG A 64 -2.62 -15.06 -1.98
N ASN A 65 -3.95 -15.14 -2.11
CA ASN A 65 -4.75 -14.02 -2.58
C ASN A 65 -4.69 -12.83 -1.61
N HIS A 66 -4.77 -13.08 -0.30
CA HIS A 66 -4.64 -12.05 0.74
C HIS A 66 -3.29 -11.36 0.66
N LEU A 67 -2.19 -12.13 0.61
CA LEU A 67 -0.84 -11.60 0.42
C LEU A 67 -0.74 -10.76 -0.86
N GLY A 68 -1.30 -11.24 -1.97
CA GLY A 68 -1.29 -10.49 -3.23
C GLY A 68 -2.08 -9.19 -3.17
N LEU A 69 -3.24 -9.18 -2.50
CA LEU A 69 -4.06 -7.98 -2.33
C LEU A 69 -3.41 -6.97 -1.38
N ALA A 70 -2.81 -7.43 -0.28
CA ALA A 70 -2.02 -6.60 0.63
C ALA A 70 -0.89 -5.90 -0.13
N ASN A 71 -0.03 -6.67 -0.82
CA ASN A 71 1.07 -6.11 -1.60
C ASN A 71 0.60 -5.08 -2.64
N LEU A 72 -0.47 -5.36 -3.39
CA LEU A 72 -1.02 -4.42 -4.39
C LEU A 72 -1.57 -3.14 -3.73
N THR A 73 -2.16 -3.27 -2.54
CA THR A 73 -2.69 -2.13 -1.78
C THR A 73 -1.56 -1.25 -1.27
N TRP A 74 -0.54 -1.84 -0.64
CA TRP A 74 0.65 -1.12 -0.19
C TRP A 74 1.31 -0.37 -1.35
N LEU A 75 1.45 -1.06 -2.49
CA LEU A 75 2.03 -0.52 -3.71
C LEU A 75 1.29 0.73 -4.20
N ARG A 76 -0.06 0.67 -4.23
CA ARG A 76 -0.88 1.82 -4.61
C ARG A 76 -0.75 2.98 -3.61
N ILE A 77 -0.70 2.67 -2.31
CA ILE A 77 -0.51 3.69 -1.26
C ILE A 77 0.87 4.36 -1.39
N LYS A 78 1.94 3.60 -1.67
CA LYS A 78 3.29 4.17 -1.91
C LYS A 78 3.32 5.10 -3.11
N GLN A 79 2.67 4.73 -4.20
CA GLN A 79 2.57 5.60 -5.37
C GLN A 79 1.87 6.92 -5.02
N LEU A 80 0.75 6.86 -4.29
CA LEU A 80 0.05 8.06 -3.83
C LEU A 80 0.90 8.87 -2.85
N ALA A 81 1.68 8.21 -1.99
CA ALA A 81 2.60 8.85 -1.04
C ALA A 81 3.63 9.70 -1.78
N TYR A 82 4.24 9.15 -2.83
CA TYR A 82 5.18 9.89 -3.69
C TYR A 82 4.50 11.06 -4.41
N GLN A 83 3.32 10.83 -5.01
CA GLN A 83 2.59 11.86 -5.75
C GLN A 83 2.14 13.03 -4.85
N THR A 84 1.75 12.73 -3.61
CA THR A 84 1.23 13.72 -2.66
C THR A 84 2.29 14.26 -1.70
N LYS A 85 3.53 13.77 -1.79
CA LYS A 85 4.63 14.08 -0.86
C LYS A 85 4.26 13.84 0.62
N LYS A 86 3.46 12.81 0.88
CA LYS A 86 3.04 12.38 2.22
C LYS A 86 3.67 11.03 2.55
N THR A 87 3.74 10.67 3.82
CA THR A 87 4.11 9.30 4.20
C THR A 87 2.94 8.35 4.00
N VAL A 88 3.22 7.05 3.87
CA VAL A 88 2.15 6.02 3.79
C VAL A 88 1.25 6.02 5.02
N TYR A 89 1.80 6.34 6.19
CA TYR A 89 1.06 6.42 7.45
C TYR A 89 0.09 7.61 7.44
N GLN A 90 0.54 8.78 6.98
CA GLN A 90 -0.32 9.96 6.83
C GLN A 90 -1.46 9.72 5.84
N LEU A 91 -1.19 9.02 4.74
CA LEU A 91 -2.23 8.67 3.79
C LEU A 91 -3.24 7.66 4.34
N LYS A 92 -2.77 6.63 5.06
CA LYS A 92 -3.65 5.67 5.72
C LYS A 92 -4.57 6.37 6.71
N GLN A 93 -4.01 7.21 7.58
CA GLN A 93 -4.78 7.91 8.61
C GLN A 93 -5.77 8.90 7.99
N GLY A 94 -5.33 9.66 6.98
CA GLY A 94 -6.13 10.73 6.38
C GLY A 94 -7.12 10.28 5.30
N LEU A 95 -7.25 8.97 5.03
CA LEU A 95 -8.05 8.47 3.91
C LEU A 95 -9.53 8.89 3.98
N LEU A 96 -10.08 8.92 5.20
CA LEU A 96 -11.48 9.25 5.47
C LEU A 96 -11.65 10.57 6.23
N ASP A 97 -10.57 11.31 6.49
CA ASP A 97 -10.63 12.52 7.33
C ASP A 97 -11.62 13.55 6.79
N SER A 98 -11.60 13.83 5.49
CA SER A 98 -12.52 14.78 4.86
C SER A 98 -13.96 14.30 4.93
N TYR A 99 -14.18 13.02 4.62
CA TYR A 99 -15.49 12.39 4.67
C TYR A 99 -16.07 12.44 6.09
N LEU A 100 -15.32 11.98 7.10
CA LEU A 100 -15.78 11.99 8.49
C LEU A 100 -16.07 13.40 8.99
N ARG A 101 -15.25 14.40 8.65
CA ARG A 101 -15.53 15.80 9.00
C ARG A 101 -16.86 16.27 8.40
N GLN A 102 -17.14 15.89 7.16
CA GLN A 102 -18.39 16.24 6.49
C GLN A 102 -19.61 15.56 7.15
N GLU A 103 -19.50 14.27 7.42
CA GLU A 103 -20.56 13.49 8.09
C GLU A 103 -20.84 13.98 9.51
N LEU A 104 -19.82 14.45 10.24
CA LEU A 104 -20.01 15.01 11.59
C LEU A 104 -20.70 16.39 11.58
N VAL A 105 -20.53 17.17 10.52
CA VAL A 105 -21.19 18.49 10.39
C VAL A 105 -22.67 18.33 10.00
N ASN A 106 -22.98 17.36 9.14
CA ASN A 106 -24.34 17.08 8.70
C ASN A 106 -24.62 15.57 8.75
N PRO A 107 -24.91 15.01 9.94
CA PRO A 107 -25.09 13.57 10.08
C PRO A 107 -26.35 13.13 9.33
N PRO A 108 -26.22 12.25 8.32
CA PRO A 108 -27.39 11.74 7.60
C PRO A 108 -28.22 10.78 8.47
N VAL A 109 -27.63 10.25 9.55
CA VAL A 109 -28.27 9.37 10.51
C VAL A 109 -28.35 10.08 11.85
N VAL A 110 -29.57 10.33 12.32
CA VAL A 110 -29.81 10.85 13.67
C VAL A 110 -29.75 9.66 14.62
N PHE A 111 -28.77 9.63 15.53
CA PHE A 111 -28.77 8.68 16.63
C PHE A 111 -29.84 9.14 17.63
N ALA A 112 -30.90 8.35 17.77
CA ALA A 112 -31.99 8.56 18.74
C ALA A 112 -31.56 8.24 20.16
#